data_AF-A0A023FTE5-F1
#
_entry.id   AF-A0A023FTE5-F1
#
_cell.length_a   1.000
_cell.length_b   1.000
_cell.length_c   1.000
_cell.angle_alpha   90.00
_cell.angle_beta   90.00
_cell.angle_gamma   90.00
#
_symmetry.space_group_name_H-M   'P 1'
#
loop_
_entity.id
_entity.type
_entity.pdbx_description
1 polymer ?
#
loop_
_entity_poly.entity_id
_entity_poly.type
_entity_poly.pdbx_seq_one_letter_code
_entity_poly.pdbx_strand_id
1 'polypeptide(L)'
;MLGSVICGIVLDETHRYKETTLAVYVLSLAGMVAYTFVLDVGILWPLFLVTCGLGFFMTGYLPLGFEFAAEVTFPEPEGTSSGLLNASAQVFGILFTMAANQLLLAYNDRITNFALSGALLVGSVLTALIRSDLRRRHAQLQAEPSAVVST
;
A
#
# COMPACT_ATOMS: atom_id res chain seq x y z
N MET A 1 -3.26 13.37 -0.98
CA MET A 1 -2.15 13.88 -1.84
C MET A 1 -0.85 14.07 -1.07
N LEU A 2 -0.84 14.78 0.07
CA LEU A 2 0.37 14.97 0.89
C LEU A 2 1.08 13.65 1.25
N GLY A 3 0.33 12.60 1.60
CA GLY A 3 0.92 11.29 1.91
C GLY A 3 1.70 10.67 0.77
N SER A 4 1.24 10.82 -0.47
CA SER A 4 1.97 10.32 -1.65
C SER A 4 3.30 11.04 -1.85
N VAL A 5 3.33 12.36 -1.66
CA VAL A 5 4.55 13.16 -1.78
C VAL A 5 5.55 12.80 -0.69
N ILE A 6 5.11 12.77 0.58
CA ILE A 6 6.01 12.52 1.71
C ILE A 6 6.53 11.07 1.67
N CYS A 7 5.66 10.10 1.40
CA CYS A 7 6.10 8.70 1.27
C CYS A 7 7.04 8.50 0.09
N GLY A 8 6.84 9.20 -1.04
CA GLY A 8 7.77 9.20 -2.17
C GLY A 8 9.15 9.72 -1.77
N ILE A 9 9.23 10.89 -1.14
CA ILE A 9 10.52 11.46 -0.68
C ILE A 9 11.22 10.53 0.32
N VAL A 10 10.48 9.97 1.28
CA VAL A 10 11.04 9.02 2.26
C VAL A 10 11.56 7.76 1.57
N LEU A 11 10.86 7.29 0.54
CA LEU A 11 11.28 6.11 -0.21
C LEU A 11 12.52 6.39 -1.04
N ASP A 12 12.59 7.55 -1.70
CA ASP A 12 13.74 8.01 -2.45
C ASP A 12 15.00 8.11 -1.58
N GLU A 13 14.89 8.59 -0.34
CA GLU A 13 16.05 8.68 0.55
C GLU A 13 16.43 7.35 1.23
N THR A 14 15.44 6.55 1.63
CA THR A 14 15.73 5.31 2.38
C THR A 14 16.09 4.14 1.46
N HIS A 15 15.59 4.14 0.22
CA HIS A 15 15.67 3.02 -0.73
C HIS A 15 15.20 1.66 -0.14
N ARG A 16 14.39 1.69 0.93
CA ARG A 16 13.88 0.48 1.62
C ARG A 16 12.42 0.21 1.24
N TYR A 17 12.19 -0.05 -0.04
CA TYR A 17 10.86 -0.27 -0.65
C TYR A 17 9.93 -1.18 0.16
N LYS A 18 10.41 -2.35 0.59
CA LYS A 18 9.59 -3.30 1.36
C LYS A 18 9.25 -2.78 2.75
N GLU A 19 10.22 -2.25 3.49
CA GLU A 19 10.02 -1.80 4.87
C GLU A 19 9.06 -0.60 4.93
N THR A 20 9.25 0.37 4.03
CA THR A 20 8.39 1.56 3.95
C THR A 20 6.97 1.18 3.54
N THR A 21 6.81 0.29 2.55
CA THR A 21 5.48 -0.20 2.13
C THR A 21 4.78 -0.95 3.26
N LEU A 22 5.50 -1.82 3.98
CA LEU A 22 4.95 -2.56 5.12
C LEU A 22 4.55 -1.64 6.28
N ALA A 23 5.39 -0.64 6.61
CA ALA A 23 5.10 0.32 7.65
C ALA A 23 3.82 1.11 7.34
N VAL A 24 3.66 1.58 6.09
CA VAL A 24 2.45 2.30 5.65
C VAL A 24 1.22 1.38 5.67
N TYR A 25 1.37 0.10 5.33
CA TYR A 25 0.29 -0.89 5.46
C TYR A 25 -0.18 -1.05 6.91
N VAL A 26 0.75 -1.20 7.84
CA VAL A 26 0.46 -1.34 9.28
C VAL A 26 -0.19 -0.07 9.84
N LEU A 27 0.31 1.12 9.45
CA LEU A 27 -0.28 2.39 9.86
C LEU A 27 -1.69 2.60 9.30
N SER A 28 -1.92 2.17 8.06
CA SER A 28 -3.25 2.18 7.44
C SER A 28 -4.22 1.23 8.16
N LEU A 29 -3.74 0.05 8.58
CA LEU A 29 -4.53 -0.90 9.38
C LEU A 29 -4.86 -0.33 10.76
N ALA A 30 -3.89 0.25 11.46
CA ALA A 30 -4.13 0.93 12.73
C ALA A 30 -5.15 2.07 12.56
N GLY A 31 -5.03 2.86 11.49
CA GLY A 31 -5.98 3.91 11.14
C GLY A 31 -7.39 3.39 10.87
N MET A 32 -7.53 2.25 10.18
CA MET A 32 -8.83 1.64 9.89
C MET A 32 -9.50 1.07 11.16
N VAL A 33 -8.72 0.44 12.04
CA VAL A 33 -9.20 -0.02 13.34
C VAL A 33 -9.63 1.18 14.20
N ALA A 34 -8.82 2.24 14.26
CA ALA A 34 -9.18 3.47 14.97
C ALA A 34 -10.45 4.12 14.39
N TYR A 35 -10.59 4.16 13.06
CA TYR A 35 -11.77 4.66 12.37
C TYR A 35 -13.02 3.89 12.78
N THR A 36 -12.92 2.56 12.86
CA THR A 36 -14.02 1.69 13.28
C THR A 36 -14.58 2.08 14.64
N PHE A 37 -13.73 2.37 15.62
CA PHE A 37 -14.17 2.76 16.96
C PHE A 37 -14.64 4.21 17.05
N VAL A 38 -13.99 5.12 16.33
CA VAL A 38 -14.32 6.55 16.37
C VAL A 38 -15.62 6.85 15.63
N LEU A 39 -15.96 6.07 14.61
CA LEU A 39 -17.21 6.23 13.86
C LEU A 39 -18.44 6.09 14.77
N ASP A 40 -18.44 5.14 15.71
CA ASP A 40 -19.56 4.92 16.64
C ASP A 40 -19.73 6.02 17.69
N VAL A 41 -18.68 6.80 17.96
CA VAL A 41 -18.69 7.84 19.00
C VAL A 41 -19.61 9.01 18.59
N GLY A 42 -19.87 9.19 17.29
CA GLY A 42 -20.76 10.21 16.77
C GLY A 42 -20.24 11.65 16.93
N ILE A 43 -19.01 11.84 17.41
CA ILE A 43 -18.36 13.15 17.53
C ILE A 43 -17.51 13.39 16.28
N LEU A 44 -17.81 14.47 15.56
CA LEU A 44 -17.17 14.78 14.27
C LEU A 44 -15.68 15.11 14.37
N TRP A 45 -15.26 15.82 15.43
CA TRP A 45 -13.87 16.28 15.57
C TRP A 45 -12.83 15.14 15.57
N PRO A 46 -12.95 14.10 16.42
CA PRO A 46 -12.07 12.93 16.37
C PRO A 46 -12.14 12.18 15.04
N LEU A 47 -13.34 12.09 14.44
CA LEU A 47 -13.54 11.42 13.15
C LEU A 47 -12.72 12.08 12.04
N PHE A 48 -12.70 13.42 11.98
CA PHE A 48 -11.85 14.15 11.02
C PHE A 48 -10.37 13.86 11.20
N LEU A 49 -9.86 13.84 12.43
CA LEU A 49 -8.44 13.56 12.69
C LEU A 49 -8.05 12.15 12.22
N VAL A 50 -8.87 11.15 12.56
CA VAL A 50 -8.59 9.75 12.18
C VAL A 50 -8.72 9.54 10.68
N THR A 51 -9.75 10.09 10.04
CA THR A 51 -9.94 9.96 8.58
C THR A 51 -8.87 10.71 7.79
N CYS A 52 -8.41 11.88 8.26
CA CYS A 52 -7.26 12.58 7.69
C CYS A 52 -5.98 11.74 7.77
N GLY A 53 -5.69 11.15 8.94
CA GLY A 53 -4.54 10.27 9.13
C GLY A 53 -4.63 9.00 8.26
N LEU A 54 -5.78 8.33 8.25
CA LEU A 54 -6.04 7.17 7.41
C LEU A 54 -5.87 7.51 5.92
N GLY A 55 -6.45 8.62 5.46
CA GLY A 55 -6.32 9.10 4.08
C GLY A 55 -4.89 9.45 3.71
N PHE A 56 -4.11 9.98 4.64
CA PHE A 56 -2.68 10.24 4.45
C PHE A 56 -1.92 8.94 4.14
N PHE A 57 -2.05 7.92 4.99
CA PHE A 57 -1.34 6.65 4.80
C PHE A 57 -1.85 5.86 3.59
N MET A 58 -3.16 5.80 3.38
CA MET A 58 -3.74 5.12 2.21
C MET A 58 -3.32 5.76 0.88
N THR A 59 -3.21 7.09 0.84
CA THR A 59 -2.70 7.77 -0.36
C THR A 59 -1.19 7.57 -0.52
N GLY A 60 -0.44 7.55 0.59
CA GLY A 60 1.00 7.27 0.59
C GLY A 60 1.35 5.86 0.12
N TYR A 61 0.47 4.90 0.39
CA TYR A 61 0.62 3.51 -0.05
C TYR A 61 0.68 3.36 -1.57
N LEU A 62 -0.12 4.15 -2.30
CA LEU A 62 -0.28 4.00 -3.75
C LEU A 62 1.03 4.15 -4.55
N PRO A 63 1.80 5.26 -4.43
CA PRO A 63 3.08 5.39 -5.14
C PRO A 63 4.11 4.33 -4.70
N LEU A 64 4.18 4.02 -3.40
CA LEU A 64 5.09 2.99 -2.87
C LEU A 64 4.81 1.62 -3.51
N GLY A 65 3.53 1.27 -3.66
CA GLY A 65 3.10 0.01 -4.27
C GLY A 65 3.46 -0.08 -5.76
N PHE A 66 3.32 1.02 -6.52
CA PHE A 66 3.73 1.06 -7.92
C PHE A 66 5.24 0.92 -8.09
N GLU A 67 6.03 1.64 -7.30
CA GLU A 67 7.49 1.55 -7.35
C GLU A 67 7.99 0.17 -6.90
N PHE A 68 7.41 -0.38 -5.82
CA PHE A 68 7.75 -1.72 -5.36
C PHE A 68 7.39 -2.80 -6.39
N ALA A 69 6.24 -2.69 -7.05
CA ALA A 69 5.85 -3.61 -8.11
C ALA A 69 6.84 -3.55 -9.28
N ALA A 70 7.18 -2.34 -9.76
CA ALA A 70 8.17 -2.16 -10.82
C ALA A 70 9.51 -2.83 -10.48
N GLU A 71 10.00 -2.62 -9.25
CA GLU A 71 11.26 -3.20 -8.75
C GLU A 71 11.25 -4.74 -8.71
N VAL A 72 10.17 -5.35 -8.24
CA VAL A 72 10.04 -6.82 -8.13
C VAL A 72 9.88 -7.48 -9.52
N THR A 73 9.27 -6.78 -10.47
CA THR A 73 8.99 -7.28 -11.83
C THR A 73 10.11 -7.06 -12.84
N PHE A 74 11.22 -6.42 -12.46
CA PHE A 74 12.35 -6.19 -13.36
C PHE A 74 12.84 -7.50 -14.02
N PRO A 75 13.13 -7.53 -15.34
CA PRO A 75 13.29 -6.41 -16.28
C PRO A 75 12.04 -6.05 -17.11
N GLU A 76 10.83 -6.31 -16.63
CA GLU A 76 9.60 -5.93 -17.34
C GLU A 76 9.42 -4.40 -17.36
N PRO A 77 8.86 -3.80 -18.43
CA PRO A 77 8.58 -2.36 -18.49
C PRO A 77 7.63 -1.91 -17.37
N GLU A 78 7.95 -0.79 -16.74
CA GLU A 78 7.19 -0.22 -15.61
C GLU A 78 5.71 0.03 -15.96
N GLY A 79 5.43 0.34 -17.24
CA GLY A 79 4.07 0.49 -17.76
C GLY A 79 3.25 -0.79 -17.74
N THR A 80 3.85 -1.94 -18.03
CA THR A 80 3.16 -3.25 -17.96
C THR A 80 2.82 -3.59 -16.51
N SER A 81 3.80 -3.45 -15.60
CA SER A 81 3.62 -3.76 -14.18
C SER A 81 2.58 -2.85 -13.52
N SER A 82 2.65 -1.55 -13.80
CA SER A 82 1.66 -0.58 -13.30
C SER A 82 0.27 -0.81 -13.89
N GLY A 83 0.19 -1.17 -15.17
CA GLY A 83 -1.06 -1.52 -15.84
C GLY A 83 -1.74 -2.73 -15.20
N LEU A 84 -0.98 -3.81 -14.98
CA LEU A 84 -1.49 -5.03 -14.34
C LEU A 84 -1.88 -4.79 -12.88
N LEU A 85 -1.07 -4.04 -12.13
CA LEU A 85 -1.37 -3.69 -10.75
C LEU A 85 -2.66 -2.86 -10.66
N ASN A 86 -2.83 -1.85 -11.51
CA ASN A 86 -4.04 -1.03 -11.52
C ASN A 86 -5.29 -1.82 -11.95
N ALA A 87 -5.15 -2.69 -12.96
CA ALA A 87 -6.25 -3.58 -13.36
C ALA A 87 -6.67 -4.48 -12.20
N SER A 88 -5.72 -5.07 -11.47
CA SER A 88 -6.02 -5.88 -10.28
C SER A 88 -6.70 -5.06 -9.18
N ALA A 89 -6.21 -3.84 -8.90
CA ALA A 89 -6.76 -2.95 -7.89
C ALA A 89 -8.22 -2.58 -8.20
N GLN A 90 -8.55 -2.34 -9.48
CA GLN A 90 -9.91 -2.04 -9.89
C GLN A 90 -10.85 -3.25 -9.75
N VAL A 91 -10.41 -4.44 -10.18
CA VAL A 91 -11.22 -5.66 -10.04
C VAL A 91 -11.51 -5.95 -8.56
N PHE A 92 -10.47 -5.96 -7.71
CA PHE A 92 -10.65 -6.18 -6.27
C PHE A 92 -11.41 -5.03 -5.61
N GLY A 93 -11.21 -3.78 -6.05
CA GLY A 93 -11.94 -2.62 -5.55
C GLY A 93 -13.44 -2.73 -5.79
N ILE A 94 -13.87 -3.16 -6.97
CA ILE A 94 -15.29 -3.41 -7.27
C ILE A 94 -15.82 -4.54 -6.38
N LEU A 95 -15.10 -5.68 -6.32
CA LEU A 95 -15.53 -6.84 -5.51
C LEU A 95 -15.65 -6.49 -4.02
N PHE A 96 -14.67 -5.80 -3.44
CA PHE A 96 -14.70 -5.38 -2.04
C PHE A 96 -15.77 -4.33 -1.78
N THR A 97 -16.01 -3.40 -2.70
CA THR A 97 -17.09 -2.42 -2.57
C THR A 97 -18.46 -3.11 -2.56
N MET A 98 -18.69 -4.05 -3.47
CA MET A 98 -19.93 -4.82 -3.51
C MET A 98 -20.11 -5.67 -2.25
N ALA A 99 -19.06 -6.39 -1.82
CA ALA A 99 -19.10 -7.19 -0.60
C ALA A 99 -19.34 -6.34 0.65
N ALA A 100 -18.66 -5.19 0.77
CA ALA A 100 -18.83 -4.25 1.86
C ALA A 100 -20.25 -3.67 1.90
N ASN A 101 -20.82 -3.33 0.74
CA ASN A 101 -22.21 -2.86 0.67
C ASN A 101 -23.19 -3.93 1.17
N GLN A 102 -23.01 -5.19 0.75
CA GLN A 102 -23.87 -6.29 1.23
C GLN A 102 -23.72 -6.52 2.75
N LEU A 103 -22.49 -6.44 3.28
CA LEU A 103 -22.23 -6.53 4.72
C LEU A 103 -22.86 -5.38 5.49
N LEU A 104 -22.78 -4.17 4.95
CA LEU A 104 -23.34 -2.96 5.56
C LEU A 104 -24.86 -3.03 5.65
N LEU A 105 -25.52 -3.53 4.60
CA LEU A 105 -26.97 -3.69 4.56
C LEU A 105 -27.49 -4.83 5.45
N ALA A 106 -26.73 -5.93 5.56
CA ALA A 106 -27.13 -7.11 6.33
C ALA A 106 -26.80 -7.01 7.83
N TYR A 107 -25.75 -6.28 8.17
CA TYR A 107 -25.23 -6.17 9.54
C TYR A 107 -25.14 -4.71 9.98
N ASN A 108 -23.92 -4.21 10.18
CA ASN A 108 -23.64 -2.84 10.57
C ASN A 108 -22.28 -2.38 10.01
N ASP A 109 -22.02 -1.10 10.18
CA ASP A 109 -20.76 -0.43 9.83
C ASP A 109 -19.55 -1.05 10.52
N ARG A 110 -19.66 -1.43 11.81
CA ARG A 110 -18.59 -2.11 12.54
C ARG A 110 -18.12 -3.41 11.87
N ILE A 111 -19.06 -4.32 11.57
CA ILE A 111 -18.73 -5.61 10.95
C ILE A 111 -18.14 -5.39 9.56
N THR A 112 -18.69 -4.44 8.80
CA THR A 112 -18.15 -4.04 7.50
C THR A 112 -16.71 -3.53 7.61
N ASN A 113 -16.44 -2.65 8.56
CA ASN A 113 -15.10 -2.08 8.76
C ASN A 113 -14.10 -3.12 9.27
N PHE A 114 -14.51 -4.07 10.11
CA PHE A 114 -13.66 -5.20 10.51
C PHE A 114 -13.35 -6.12 9.33
N ALA A 115 -14.31 -6.39 8.43
CA ALA A 115 -14.05 -7.17 7.23
C ALA A 115 -13.04 -6.48 6.30
N LEU A 116 -13.18 -5.17 6.09
CA LEU A 116 -12.21 -4.37 5.33
C LEU A 116 -10.84 -4.31 6.00
N SER A 117 -10.80 -4.20 7.33
CA SER A 117 -9.56 -4.29 8.11
C SER A 117 -8.90 -5.67 7.95
N GLY A 118 -9.69 -6.74 7.92
CA GLY A 118 -9.22 -8.10 7.66
C GLY A 118 -8.61 -8.24 6.27
N ALA A 119 -9.26 -7.68 5.23
CA ALA A 119 -8.70 -7.66 3.88
C ALA A 119 -7.36 -6.89 3.82
N LEU A 120 -7.26 -5.76 4.53
CA LEU A 120 -6.03 -4.97 4.62
C LEU A 120 -4.93 -5.72 5.38
N LEU A 121 -5.27 -6.46 6.44
CA LEU A 121 -4.34 -7.33 7.16
C LEU A 121 -3.83 -8.46 6.27
N VAL A 122 -4.70 -9.12 5.50
CA VAL A 122 -4.31 -10.14 4.51
C VAL A 122 -3.34 -9.53 3.50
N GLY A 123 -3.65 -8.36 2.95
CA GLY A 123 -2.74 -7.63 2.06
C GLY A 123 -1.38 -7.35 2.72
N SER A 124 -1.38 -6.87 3.97
CA SER A 124 -0.16 -6.60 4.74
C SER A 124 0.71 -7.84 4.92
N VAL A 125 0.09 -8.98 5.26
CA VAL A 125 0.78 -10.28 5.42
C VAL A 125 1.33 -10.75 4.08
N LEU A 126 0.54 -10.70 3.00
CA LEU A 126 1.02 -11.08 1.67
C LEU A 126 2.22 -10.22 1.26
N THR A 127 2.17 -8.90 1.46
CA THR A 127 3.30 -8.00 1.20
C THR A 127 4.52 -8.33 2.06
N ALA A 128 4.32 -8.71 3.33
CA ALA A 128 5.40 -9.15 4.21
C ALA A 128 6.11 -10.40 3.70
N LEU A 129 5.36 -11.32 3.09
CA LEU A 129 5.86 -12.59 2.54
C LEU A 129 6.58 -12.42 1.19
N ILE A 130 6.35 -11.34 0.47
CA ILE A 130 7.09 -11.05 -0.78
C ILE A 130 8.59 -10.90 -0.44
N ARG A 131 9.43 -11.69 -1.12
CA ARG A 131 10.89 -11.56 -0.98
C ARG A 131 11.32 -10.19 -1.53
N SER A 132 12.05 -9.44 -0.74
CA SER A 132 12.68 -8.17 -1.14
C SER A 132 13.94 -8.39 -1.96
N ASP A 133 13.99 -9.41 -2.82
CA ASP A 133 15.11 -9.56 -3.74
C ASP A 133 15.02 -8.40 -4.73
N LEU A 134 15.72 -7.30 -4.42
CA LEU A 134 15.82 -6.09 -5.22
C LEU A 134 16.63 -6.40 -6.48
N ARG A 135 15.97 -7.02 -7.45
CA ARG A 135 16.55 -7.54 -8.70
C ARG A 135 17.17 -6.42 -9.54
N ARG A 136 16.58 -5.22 -9.55
CA ARG A 136 17.10 -4.06 -10.29
C ARG A 136 18.41 -3.57 -9.68
N ARG A 137 18.49 -3.51 -8.35
CA ARG A 137 19.72 -3.14 -7.63
C ARG A 137 20.84 -4.16 -7.84
N HIS A 138 20.53 -5.45 -7.78
CA HIS A 138 21.51 -6.50 -8.08
C HIS A 138 21.99 -6.44 -9.54
N ALA A 139 21.10 -6.14 -10.49
CA ALA A 139 21.49 -5.95 -11.89
C ALA A 139 22.39 -4.72 -12.10
N GLN A 140 22.10 -3.59 -11.44
CA GLN A 140 22.96 -2.39 -11.47
C GLN A 140 24.34 -2.64 -10.83
N LEU A 141 24.38 -3.29 -9.67
CA LEU A 141 25.61 -3.70 -8.98
C LEU A 141 26.43 -4.74 -9.77
N GLN A 142 25.82 -5.50 -10.70
CA GLN A 142 26.53 -6.41 -11.60
C GLN A 142 26.98 -5.77 -12.91
N ALA A 143 26.39 -4.64 -13.31
CA ALA A 143 26.79 -3.88 -14.49
C ALA A 143 28.03 -2.98 -14.23
N GLU A 144 28.13 -2.36 -13.05
CA GLU A 144 29.27 -1.49 -12.68
C GLU A 144 30.66 -2.18 -12.56
N PRO A 145 30.82 -3.43 -12.09
CA PRO A 145 32.13 -4.09 -11.99
C PRO A 145 32.82 -4.30 -13.34
N SER A 146 32.05 -4.29 -14.42
CA SER A 146 32.54 -4.53 -15.80
C SER A 146 33.09 -3.27 -16.45
N ALA A 147 32.69 -2.08 -15.98
CA ALA A 147 33.05 -0.79 -16.60
C ALA A 147 34.38 -0.21 -16.08
N VAL A 148 34.86 -0.66 -14.91
CA VAL A 148 36.10 -0.15 -14.29
C VAL A 148 37.35 -0.95 -14.70
N VAL A 149 37.18 -2.13 -15.33
CA VAL A 149 38.31 -2.99 -15.77
C VAL A 149 38.67 -2.79 -17.26
N SER A 150 37.92 -1.95 -17.99
CA SER A 150 38.11 -1.73 -19.43
C SER A 150 38.68 -0.34 -19.79
N THR A 151 39.53 0.24 -18.95
CA THR A 151 40.34 1.44 -19.30
C THR A 151 41.83 1.14 -19.22
#